data_AF-A0A067MUF8-F1
#
_entry.id   AF-A0A067MUF8-F1
#
_cell.length_a   1.000
_cell.length_b   1.000
_cell.length_c   1.000
_cell.angle_alpha   90.00
_cell.angle_beta   90.00
_cell.angle_gamma   90.00
#
_symmetry.space_group_name_H-M   'P 1'
#
loop_
_entity.id
_entity.type
_entity.pdbx_description
1 polymer ?
#
loop_
_entity_poly.entity_id
_entity_poly.type
_entity_poly.pdbx_seq_one_letter_code
_entity_poly.pdbx_strand_id
1 'polypeptide(L)'
;MRICCFQSSYEGTDSAFEGYDQFQDPGRYVTGHDFHHVFVKKSTAREQIDEACAAAYDLYFNFMWGQESDSVAGVHEIRYLESKNIPFIGMPSVYLGSGKDVLAKAAKRHGVRVPRESRANFPLIVKPARGCGSLHMTSKSICHNEEELVAQLADMERVFEGKEKLIVQEFVYGGEYASIVLEKNDEVIALQPLAYEFPAEFSAEERWLNFTNKFDLVDQGVIKEVIVTDEALAERLKAAAVQAFRCLGVQGGGMWGRVDMRVNDAGEIFCLEVNQCPAVFYEIGNTWGDDWIIGEYFPGGHQGFFDTIVTSHEFFIAQEKRRKDWLGKYYAQRAHLYTADLIAFAPNVLAHFRTVIKNYDLTGSILDLGCGTGYLRNLLEKYAGDQIQLTGVDLASDMCKLAMEGGYVRTEVAPVQEAIQTFGDNSFDHIVSNGCLHFLNPFDFSALLQKAFSVAARSITISVEDIPDGMCESFAARGLEYAHHYNHTQLMESFQIPADWRVAEALTGSLWVSPTTGFEVPGTVWHFERVRGGVPGPGPGFDSSEQNA
;
A
#
# COMPACT_ATOMS: atom_id res chain seq x y z
N MET A 1 -3.55 -4.62 -28.69
CA MET A 1 -3.86 -5.44 -27.49
C MET A 1 -5.34 -5.31 -27.18
N ARG A 2 -5.97 -6.36 -26.65
CA ARG A 2 -7.25 -6.29 -25.94
C ARG A 2 -6.95 -5.92 -24.49
N ILE A 3 -7.47 -4.78 -24.04
CA ILE A 3 -7.18 -4.19 -22.73
C ILE A 3 -8.46 -4.14 -21.92
N CYS A 4 -8.46 -4.71 -20.72
CA CYS A 4 -9.57 -4.61 -19.78
C CYS A 4 -9.37 -3.42 -18.85
N CYS A 5 -10.37 -2.57 -18.69
CA CYS A 5 -10.37 -1.45 -17.75
C CYS A 5 -11.45 -1.70 -16.69
N PHE A 6 -11.04 -2.02 -15.47
CA PHE A 6 -11.96 -2.14 -14.33
C PHE A 6 -12.35 -0.75 -13.83
N GLN A 7 -13.65 -0.51 -13.73
CA GLN A 7 -14.24 0.76 -13.30
C GLN A 7 -15.11 0.53 -12.07
N SER A 8 -15.18 1.51 -11.17
CA SER A 8 -16.21 1.53 -10.13
C SER A 8 -17.57 1.79 -10.76
N SER A 9 -18.54 0.88 -10.57
CA SER A 9 -19.91 1.11 -11.04
C SER A 9 -20.69 1.97 -10.05
N TYR A 10 -21.36 2.99 -10.57
CA TYR A 10 -22.33 3.81 -9.83
C TYR A 10 -23.73 3.19 -9.77
N GLU A 11 -24.00 2.15 -10.56
CA GLU A 11 -25.34 1.59 -10.69
C GLU A 11 -25.86 1.06 -9.34
N GLY A 12 -26.97 1.62 -8.88
CA GLY A 12 -27.59 1.24 -7.60
C GLY A 12 -26.89 1.82 -6.37
N THR A 13 -26.03 2.83 -6.55
CA THR A 13 -25.38 3.58 -5.48
C THR A 13 -26.04 4.96 -5.30
N ASP A 14 -25.69 5.63 -4.21
CA ASP A 14 -26.07 7.01 -3.88
C ASP A 14 -24.85 7.94 -3.87
N SER A 15 -23.80 7.57 -4.62
CA SER A 15 -22.53 8.29 -4.61
C SER A 15 -22.69 9.73 -5.11
N ALA A 16 -22.15 10.68 -4.35
CA ALA A 16 -22.13 12.10 -4.73
C ALA A 16 -21.33 12.37 -6.01
N PHE A 17 -20.51 11.42 -6.47
CA PHE A 17 -19.66 11.57 -7.65
C PHE A 17 -20.33 11.09 -8.95
N GLU A 18 -21.49 10.42 -8.92
CA GLU A 18 -22.15 9.89 -10.14
C GLU A 18 -22.40 10.97 -11.20
N GLY A 19 -22.68 12.21 -10.78
CA GLY A 19 -22.90 13.34 -11.69
C GLY A 19 -21.62 14.02 -12.20
N TYR A 20 -20.45 13.72 -11.62
CA TYR A 20 -19.18 14.39 -11.91
C TYR A 20 -18.14 13.45 -12.56
N ASP A 21 -18.20 12.15 -12.27
CA ASP A 21 -17.23 11.16 -12.74
C ASP A 21 -17.62 10.58 -14.10
N GLN A 22 -16.86 10.95 -15.12
CA GLN A 22 -17.05 10.49 -16.50
C GLN A 22 -16.24 9.22 -16.85
N PHE A 23 -15.71 8.53 -15.83
CA PHE A 23 -14.83 7.36 -15.88
C PHE A 23 -13.57 7.54 -16.75
N GLN A 24 -12.47 6.90 -16.36
CA GLN A 24 -11.24 6.93 -17.15
C GLN A 24 -11.38 6.05 -18.40
N ASP A 25 -11.12 6.60 -19.59
CA ASP A 25 -11.12 5.86 -20.85
C ASP A 25 -9.91 6.20 -21.72
N PRO A 26 -8.82 5.42 -21.63
CA PRO A 26 -7.65 5.62 -22.48
C PRO A 26 -7.99 5.53 -23.98
N GLY A 27 -9.05 4.82 -24.36
CA GLY A 27 -9.52 4.69 -25.75
C GLY A 27 -9.96 6.01 -26.39
N ARG A 28 -10.23 7.06 -25.59
CA ARG A 28 -10.49 8.42 -26.09
C ARG A 28 -9.26 9.05 -26.73
N TYR A 29 -8.07 8.67 -26.28
CA TYR A 29 -6.81 9.31 -26.66
C TYR A 29 -5.84 8.39 -27.40
N VAL A 30 -5.95 7.07 -27.16
CA VAL A 30 -5.02 6.06 -27.63
C VAL A 30 -5.64 5.25 -28.75
N THR A 31 -4.90 5.07 -29.85
CA THR A 31 -5.35 4.28 -31.02
C THR A 31 -4.60 2.96 -31.14
N GLY A 32 -5.15 1.97 -31.84
CA GLY A 32 -4.47 0.68 -32.09
C GLY A 32 -4.65 -0.37 -30.98
N HIS A 33 -5.43 -0.06 -29.95
CA HIS A 33 -5.84 -1.00 -28.90
C HIS A 33 -7.36 -1.12 -28.86
N ASP A 34 -7.83 -2.25 -28.33
CA ASP A 34 -9.25 -2.53 -28.13
C ASP A 34 -9.54 -2.50 -26.63
N PHE A 35 -10.24 -1.46 -26.17
CA PHE A 35 -10.52 -1.21 -24.75
C PHE A 35 -11.88 -1.77 -24.35
N HIS A 36 -11.89 -2.61 -23.32
CA HIS A 36 -13.07 -3.25 -22.76
C HIS A 36 -13.29 -2.76 -21.34
N HIS A 37 -14.38 -2.05 -21.10
CA HIS A 37 -14.69 -1.50 -19.78
C HIS A 37 -15.59 -2.45 -18.99
N VAL A 38 -15.15 -2.83 -17.78
CA VAL A 38 -15.90 -3.66 -16.84
C VAL A 38 -16.30 -2.80 -15.65
N PHE A 39 -17.58 -2.41 -15.58
CA PHE A 39 -18.13 -1.62 -14.49
C PHE A 39 -18.49 -2.52 -13.30
N VAL A 40 -17.62 -2.58 -12.30
CA VAL A 40 -17.70 -3.48 -11.16
C VAL A 40 -18.65 -2.89 -10.10
N LYS A 41 -19.74 -3.61 -9.79
CA LYS A 41 -20.63 -3.30 -8.67
C LYS A 41 -20.09 -3.97 -7.42
N LYS A 42 -20.11 -3.27 -6.28
CA LYS A 42 -19.63 -3.81 -5.01
C LYS A 42 -20.34 -5.12 -4.63
N SER A 43 -21.65 -5.25 -4.93
CA SER A 43 -22.46 -6.43 -4.61
C SER A 43 -22.16 -7.68 -5.46
N THR A 44 -21.67 -7.51 -6.70
CA THR A 44 -21.40 -8.60 -7.65
C THR A 44 -19.94 -8.63 -8.10
N ALA A 45 -19.06 -7.95 -7.37
CA ALA A 45 -17.70 -7.67 -7.83
C ALA A 45 -16.90 -8.94 -8.15
N ARG A 46 -17.06 -9.99 -7.34
CA ARG A 46 -16.35 -11.25 -7.55
C ARG A 46 -16.69 -11.90 -8.89
N GLU A 47 -17.97 -11.99 -9.21
CA GLU A 47 -18.45 -12.58 -10.46
C GLU A 47 -17.91 -11.79 -11.67
N GLN A 48 -18.01 -10.46 -11.62
CA GLN A 48 -17.55 -9.59 -12.71
C GLN A 48 -16.03 -9.63 -12.89
N ILE A 49 -15.27 -9.66 -11.78
CA ILE A 49 -13.82 -9.81 -11.82
C ILE A 49 -13.45 -11.19 -12.37
N ASP A 50 -14.10 -12.26 -11.92
CA ASP A 50 -13.84 -13.63 -12.39
C ASP A 50 -14.09 -13.79 -13.89
N GLU A 51 -15.20 -13.24 -14.39
CA GLU A 51 -15.52 -13.24 -15.82
C GLU A 51 -14.49 -12.47 -16.64
N ALA A 52 -14.09 -11.28 -16.19
CA ALA A 52 -13.08 -10.47 -16.86
C ALA A 52 -11.71 -11.15 -16.88
N CYS A 53 -11.29 -11.74 -15.76
CA CYS A 53 -10.06 -12.52 -15.66
C CYS A 53 -10.08 -13.75 -16.59
N ALA A 54 -11.21 -14.46 -16.68
CA ALA A 54 -11.36 -15.63 -17.53
C ALA A 54 -11.33 -15.31 -19.03
N ALA A 55 -11.67 -14.08 -19.42
CA ALA A 55 -11.62 -13.62 -20.81
C ALA A 55 -10.19 -13.39 -21.35
N ALA A 56 -9.17 -13.51 -20.49
CA ALA A 56 -7.74 -13.53 -20.82
C ALA A 56 -7.32 -12.37 -21.73
N TYR A 57 -7.54 -11.14 -21.25
CA TYR A 57 -7.05 -9.92 -21.90
C TYR A 57 -5.51 -9.85 -21.90
N ASP A 58 -4.94 -9.10 -22.83
CA ASP A 58 -3.49 -8.92 -22.95
C ASP A 58 -2.94 -8.02 -21.82
N LEU A 59 -3.76 -7.09 -21.34
CA LEU A 59 -3.41 -6.11 -20.31
C LEU A 59 -4.65 -5.70 -19.52
N TYR A 60 -4.45 -5.38 -18.24
CA TYR A 60 -5.50 -4.92 -17.35
C TYR A 60 -5.13 -3.56 -16.77
N PHE A 61 -6.09 -2.65 -16.75
CA PHE A 61 -6.05 -1.40 -16.01
C PHE A 61 -7.08 -1.46 -14.88
N ASN A 62 -6.69 -0.99 -13.71
CA ASN A 62 -7.58 -0.78 -12.58
C ASN A 62 -7.78 0.72 -12.34
N PHE A 63 -9.01 1.18 -12.57
CA PHE A 63 -9.48 2.53 -12.27
C PHE A 63 -10.54 2.54 -11.15
N MET A 64 -10.77 1.41 -10.46
CA MET A 64 -11.66 1.40 -9.30
C MET A 64 -11.10 2.30 -8.19
N TRP A 65 -11.94 3.20 -7.65
CA TRP A 65 -11.49 4.27 -6.75
C TRP A 65 -12.10 4.21 -5.34
N GLY A 66 -13.13 3.38 -5.12
CA GLY A 66 -13.87 3.37 -3.85
C GLY A 66 -13.00 3.09 -2.62
N GLN A 67 -13.16 3.91 -1.58
CA GLN A 67 -12.63 3.62 -0.24
C GLN A 67 -13.52 2.57 0.45
N GLU A 68 -13.06 2.08 1.61
CA GLU A 68 -13.79 1.04 2.36
C GLU A 68 -15.21 1.49 2.73
N SER A 69 -15.39 2.78 3.05
CA SER A 69 -16.66 3.43 3.39
C SER A 69 -17.57 3.76 2.20
N ASP A 70 -17.04 3.77 0.97
CA ASP A 70 -17.82 4.17 -0.20
C ASP A 70 -18.79 3.07 -0.65
N SER A 71 -19.88 3.44 -1.31
CA SER A 71 -20.88 2.49 -1.84
C SER A 71 -20.46 1.85 -3.17
N VAL A 72 -19.39 2.33 -3.81
CA VAL A 72 -18.83 1.79 -5.05
C VAL A 72 -17.68 0.79 -4.81
N ALA A 73 -17.34 0.00 -5.83
CA ALA A 73 -16.21 -0.93 -5.77
C ALA A 73 -14.88 -0.19 -5.63
N GLY A 74 -13.93 -0.78 -4.90
CA GLY A 74 -12.59 -0.21 -4.73
C GLY A 74 -11.72 -1.08 -3.85
N VAL A 75 -11.26 -0.60 -2.68
CA VAL A 75 -10.23 -1.26 -1.87
C VAL A 75 -10.43 -2.77 -1.69
N HIS A 76 -11.64 -3.23 -1.31
CA HIS A 76 -11.90 -4.67 -1.11
C HIS A 76 -11.96 -5.47 -2.42
N GLU A 77 -12.50 -4.87 -3.47
CA GLU A 77 -12.63 -5.50 -4.78
C GLU A 77 -11.29 -5.59 -5.50
N ILE A 78 -10.44 -4.57 -5.34
CA ILE A 78 -9.06 -4.59 -5.81
C ILE A 78 -8.26 -5.65 -5.08
N ARG A 79 -8.44 -5.82 -3.76
CA ARG A 79 -7.83 -6.95 -3.01
C ARG A 79 -8.24 -8.30 -3.63
N TYR A 80 -9.49 -8.45 -4.04
CA TYR A 80 -9.93 -9.66 -4.74
C TYR A 80 -9.28 -9.82 -6.11
N LEU A 81 -9.18 -8.74 -6.91
CA LEU A 81 -8.47 -8.75 -8.19
C LEU A 81 -6.99 -9.15 -8.03
N GLU A 82 -6.29 -8.61 -7.03
CA GLU A 82 -4.91 -8.97 -6.68
C GLU A 82 -4.77 -10.47 -6.39
N SER A 83 -5.75 -11.08 -5.69
CA SER A 83 -5.76 -12.52 -5.42
C SER A 83 -5.85 -13.40 -6.66
N LYS A 84 -6.24 -12.85 -7.82
CA LYS A 84 -6.25 -13.56 -9.11
C LYS A 84 -4.88 -13.70 -9.73
N ASN A 85 -3.86 -13.06 -9.15
CA ASN A 85 -2.49 -13.06 -9.64
C ASN A 85 -2.39 -12.60 -11.10
N ILE A 86 -3.26 -11.64 -11.48
CA ILE A 86 -3.24 -10.99 -12.78
C ILE A 86 -2.53 -9.65 -12.62
N PRO A 87 -1.41 -9.42 -13.34
CA PRO A 87 -0.78 -8.11 -13.38
C PRO A 87 -1.73 -7.08 -13.97
N PHE A 88 -1.88 -5.95 -13.28
CA PHE A 88 -2.65 -4.82 -13.77
C PHE A 88 -1.88 -3.52 -13.52
N ILE A 89 -2.19 -2.54 -14.36
CA ILE A 89 -1.72 -1.16 -14.27
C ILE A 89 -2.74 -0.34 -13.48
N GLY A 90 -2.27 0.62 -12.70
CA GLY A 90 -3.12 1.52 -11.93
C GLY A 90 -2.97 1.27 -10.44
N MET A 91 -4.07 1.33 -9.70
CA MET A 91 -4.00 1.49 -8.26
C MET A 91 -4.21 0.16 -7.52
N PRO A 92 -3.18 -0.41 -6.90
CA PRO A 92 -3.35 -1.55 -6.00
C PRO A 92 -4.05 -1.15 -4.71
N SER A 93 -4.62 -2.13 -4.01
CA SER A 93 -5.49 -1.91 -2.86
C SER A 93 -4.80 -1.22 -1.69
N VAL A 94 -3.50 -1.53 -1.48
CA VAL A 94 -2.68 -0.90 -0.44
C VAL A 94 -2.44 0.58 -0.75
N TYR A 95 -2.24 0.93 -2.03
CA TYR A 95 -2.06 2.31 -2.44
C TYR A 95 -3.35 3.11 -2.31
N LEU A 96 -4.46 2.59 -2.85
CA LEU A 96 -5.77 3.25 -2.75
C LEU A 96 -6.23 3.40 -1.30
N GLY A 97 -6.02 2.37 -0.47
CA GLY A 97 -6.41 2.37 0.95
C GLY A 97 -5.46 3.17 1.86
N SER A 98 -4.40 3.76 1.31
CA SER A 98 -3.49 4.62 2.08
C SER A 98 -4.16 5.97 2.37
N GLY A 99 -4.32 6.27 3.66
CA GLY A 99 -4.83 7.56 4.12
C GLY A 99 -3.77 8.66 4.12
N LYS A 100 -4.22 9.91 4.27
CA LYS A 100 -3.38 11.11 4.41
C LYS A 100 -2.41 11.01 5.60
N ASP A 101 -2.73 10.21 6.61
CA ASP A 101 -1.87 9.95 7.76
C ASP A 101 -0.66 9.06 7.43
N VAL A 102 -0.74 8.25 6.37
CA VAL A 102 0.40 7.47 5.87
C VAL A 102 1.49 8.41 5.35
N LEU A 103 1.11 9.39 4.52
CA LEU A 103 2.04 10.43 4.06
C LEU A 103 2.65 11.19 5.24
N ALA A 104 1.84 11.59 6.22
CA ALA A 104 2.34 12.35 7.37
C ALA A 104 3.36 11.57 8.22
N LYS A 105 3.16 10.25 8.38
CA LYS A 105 4.12 9.37 9.06
C LYS A 105 5.40 9.19 8.25
N ALA A 106 5.28 8.93 6.95
CA ALA A 106 6.41 8.71 6.07
C ALA A 106 7.26 9.98 5.87
N ALA A 107 6.61 11.14 5.78
CA ALA A 107 7.24 12.44 5.56
C ALA A 107 8.28 12.78 6.63
N LYS A 108 8.07 12.37 7.89
CA LYS A 108 9.02 12.59 8.99
C LYS A 108 10.40 11.98 8.74
N ARG A 109 10.48 10.87 8.00
CA ARG A 109 11.73 10.14 7.71
C ARG A 109 12.49 10.74 6.53
N HIS A 110 11.77 11.36 5.59
CA HIS A 110 12.31 11.74 4.28
C HIS A 110 12.37 13.26 4.03
N GLY A 111 12.08 14.07 5.05
CA GLY A 111 12.20 15.53 4.96
C GLY A 111 11.12 16.20 4.11
N VAL A 112 10.03 15.49 3.79
CA VAL A 112 8.84 16.10 3.19
C VAL A 112 8.11 16.89 4.26
N ARG A 113 7.77 18.14 3.97
CA ARG A 113 6.99 18.96 4.90
C ARG A 113 5.50 18.71 4.66
N VAL A 114 4.81 18.33 5.73
CA VAL A 114 3.35 18.14 5.78
C VAL A 114 2.77 19.07 6.85
N PRO A 115 1.49 19.43 6.78
CA PRO A 115 0.84 20.19 7.86
C PRO A 115 0.97 19.43 9.20
N ARG A 116 1.37 20.13 10.27
CA ARG A 116 1.55 19.49 11.58
C ARG A 116 0.21 19.07 12.15
N GLU A 117 0.14 17.84 12.64
CA GLU A 117 -0.96 17.42 13.50
C GLU A 117 -0.91 18.21 14.81
N SER A 118 -2.02 18.86 15.14
CA SER A 118 -2.10 19.76 16.30
C SER A 118 -3.53 19.83 16.83
N ARG A 119 -3.67 20.01 18.14
CA ARG A 119 -4.92 20.44 18.81
C ARG A 119 -4.76 21.82 19.47
N ALA A 120 -3.71 22.55 19.11
CA ALA A 120 -3.39 23.88 19.62
C ALA A 120 -2.95 24.78 18.46
N ASN A 121 -2.90 26.09 18.68
CA ASN A 121 -2.52 27.10 17.69
C ASN A 121 -3.48 27.14 16.48
N PHE A 122 -4.70 27.61 16.74
CA PHE A 122 -5.72 27.83 15.72
C PHE A 122 -5.27 28.86 14.66
N PRO A 123 -5.75 28.75 13.40
CA PRO A 123 -6.80 27.83 12.96
C PRO A 123 -6.30 26.42 12.63
N LEU A 124 -7.18 25.46 12.87
CA LEU A 124 -6.98 24.04 12.57
C LEU A 124 -7.95 23.61 11.49
N ILE A 125 -7.58 22.59 10.71
CA ILE A 125 -8.46 21.95 9.74
C ILE A 125 -8.76 20.51 10.17
N VAL A 126 -10.05 20.15 10.19
CA VAL A 126 -10.53 18.78 10.42
C VAL A 126 -10.87 18.14 9.08
N LYS A 127 -10.25 16.98 8.81
CA LYS A 127 -10.47 16.22 7.56
C LYS A 127 -10.45 14.71 7.83
N PRO A 128 -11.11 13.88 7.00
CA PRO A 128 -10.97 12.43 7.12
C PRO A 128 -9.58 11.99 6.66
N ALA A 129 -9.05 10.91 7.23
CA ALA A 129 -7.77 10.33 6.85
C ALA A 129 -7.86 9.72 5.45
N ARG A 130 -8.93 8.98 5.18
CA ARG A 130 -9.28 8.44 3.87
C ARG A 130 -10.49 9.19 3.32
N GLY A 131 -10.41 9.61 2.07
CA GLY A 131 -11.49 10.36 1.43
C GLY A 131 -11.01 11.02 0.14
N CYS A 132 -11.91 11.07 -0.84
CA CYS A 132 -11.64 11.58 -2.18
C CYS A 132 -12.33 12.94 -2.42
N GLY A 133 -11.78 13.75 -3.33
CA GLY A 133 -12.49 14.91 -3.88
C GLY A 133 -12.87 16.01 -2.90
N SER A 134 -12.26 16.10 -1.70
CA SER A 134 -12.74 17.02 -0.66
C SER A 134 -14.19 16.78 -0.23
N LEU A 135 -14.73 15.56 -0.43
CA LEU A 135 -16.09 15.21 0.00
C LEU A 135 -16.25 15.47 1.51
N HIS A 136 -17.35 16.13 1.87
CA HIS A 136 -17.66 16.59 3.24
C HIS A 136 -16.75 17.71 3.80
N MET A 137 -15.77 18.20 3.03
CA MET A 137 -14.98 19.37 3.40
C MET A 137 -15.74 20.66 3.06
N THR A 138 -15.99 21.49 4.06
CA THR A 138 -16.72 22.77 3.93
C THR A 138 -15.97 23.89 4.65
N SER A 139 -16.45 25.13 4.60
CA SER A 139 -15.86 26.23 5.39
C SER A 139 -15.77 25.91 6.89
N LYS A 140 -16.68 25.10 7.44
CA LYS A 140 -16.65 24.67 8.85
C LYS A 140 -15.51 23.71 9.19
N SER A 141 -14.88 23.12 8.18
CA SER A 141 -13.71 22.27 8.38
C SER A 141 -12.52 23.07 8.94
N ILE A 142 -12.50 24.40 8.76
CA ILE A 142 -11.53 25.29 9.40
C ILE A 142 -12.13 25.77 10.72
N CYS A 143 -11.46 25.41 11.82
CA CYS A 143 -11.87 25.72 13.19
C CYS A 143 -10.92 26.76 13.79
N HIS A 144 -11.46 27.79 14.44
CA HIS A 144 -10.70 28.92 14.98
C HIS A 144 -10.54 28.85 16.51
N ASN A 145 -11.23 27.92 17.15
CA ASN A 145 -11.19 27.71 18.59
C ASN A 145 -11.62 26.28 18.93
N GLU A 146 -11.48 25.91 20.20
CA GLU A 146 -11.79 24.57 20.70
C GLU A 146 -13.27 24.21 20.54
N GLU A 147 -14.19 25.18 20.68
CA GLU A 147 -15.63 24.95 20.55
C GLU A 147 -15.98 24.54 19.10
N GLU A 148 -15.45 25.27 18.11
CA GLU A 148 -15.60 24.93 16.70
C GLU A 148 -14.95 23.57 16.37
N LEU A 149 -13.77 23.28 16.92
CA LEU A 149 -13.09 22.00 16.71
C LEU A 149 -13.94 20.82 17.23
N VAL A 150 -14.46 20.92 18.45
CA VAL A 150 -15.31 19.88 19.04
C VAL A 150 -16.59 19.70 18.23
N ALA A 151 -17.23 20.80 17.82
CA ALA A 151 -18.44 20.74 17.01
C ALA A 151 -18.18 20.07 15.65
N GLN A 152 -17.09 20.44 14.98
CA GLN A 152 -16.74 19.88 13.67
C GLN A 152 -16.34 18.41 13.75
N LEU A 153 -15.60 17.99 14.78
CA LEU A 153 -15.30 16.57 15.01
C LEU A 153 -16.57 15.76 15.21
N ALA A 154 -17.51 16.22 16.04
CA ALA A 154 -18.78 15.55 16.28
C ALA A 154 -19.63 15.46 15.00
N ASP A 155 -19.66 16.51 14.19
CA ASP A 155 -20.37 16.51 12.91
C ASP A 155 -19.76 15.51 11.92
N MET A 156 -18.43 15.47 11.80
CA MET A 156 -17.76 14.52 10.90
C MET A 156 -17.86 13.08 11.40
N GLU A 157 -17.74 12.82 12.70
CA GLU A 157 -17.97 11.50 13.28
C GLU A 157 -19.37 10.97 12.95
N ARG A 158 -20.39 11.85 12.98
CA ARG A 158 -21.75 11.49 12.58
C ARG A 158 -21.87 11.20 11.09
N VAL A 159 -21.23 12.00 10.23
CA VAL A 159 -21.24 11.81 8.77
C VAL A 159 -20.60 10.48 8.38
N PHE A 160 -19.48 10.13 9.00
CA PHE A 160 -18.76 8.88 8.71
C PHE A 160 -19.20 7.70 9.60
N GLU A 161 -20.22 7.87 10.44
CA GLU A 161 -20.71 6.86 11.40
C GLU A 161 -19.60 6.25 12.28
N GLY A 162 -18.57 7.05 12.61
CA GLY A 162 -17.39 6.61 13.36
C GLY A 162 -16.48 5.61 12.63
N LYS A 163 -16.68 5.36 11.33
CA LYS A 163 -15.92 4.39 10.53
C LYS A 163 -14.62 4.94 9.97
N GLU A 164 -14.47 6.27 9.93
CA GLU A 164 -13.31 6.95 9.35
C GLU A 164 -12.48 7.65 10.42
N LYS A 165 -11.15 7.56 10.30
CA LYS A 165 -10.24 8.28 11.19
C LYS A 165 -10.25 9.76 10.81
N LEU A 166 -10.46 10.64 11.78
CA LEU A 166 -10.35 12.08 11.57
C LEU A 166 -8.94 12.57 11.89
N ILE A 167 -8.43 13.48 11.06
CA ILE A 167 -7.14 14.16 11.21
C ILE A 167 -7.39 15.62 11.54
N VAL A 168 -6.66 16.13 12.53
CA VAL A 168 -6.65 17.55 12.89
C VAL A 168 -5.25 18.10 12.64
N GLN A 169 -5.14 19.07 11.74
CA GLN A 169 -3.87 19.67 11.32
C GLN A 169 -3.93 21.19 11.38
N GLU A 170 -2.78 21.86 11.43
CA GLU A 170 -2.73 23.30 11.20
C GLU A 170 -3.27 23.66 9.81
N PHE A 171 -4.06 24.73 9.71
CA PHE A 171 -4.45 25.26 8.41
C PHE A 171 -3.28 26.03 7.80
N VAL A 172 -2.72 25.52 6.71
CA VAL A 172 -1.61 26.17 5.99
C VAL A 172 -2.19 27.22 5.07
N TYR A 173 -2.07 28.50 5.41
CA TYR A 173 -2.42 29.59 4.49
C TYR A 173 -1.47 29.65 3.29
N GLY A 174 -1.96 30.19 2.17
CA GLY A 174 -1.16 30.48 0.98
C GLY A 174 -1.74 29.88 -0.30
N GLY A 175 -0.93 29.81 -1.35
CA GLY A 175 -1.34 29.32 -2.67
C GLY A 175 -1.59 27.82 -2.70
N GLU A 176 -2.52 27.39 -3.55
CA GLU A 176 -2.89 25.99 -3.80
C GLU A 176 -2.28 25.52 -5.11
N TYR A 177 -1.64 24.35 -5.08
CA TYR A 177 -0.91 23.78 -6.21
C TYR A 177 -1.13 22.28 -6.30
N ALA A 178 -1.02 21.74 -7.51
CA ALA A 178 -1.06 20.31 -7.74
C ALA A 178 -0.02 19.89 -8.79
N SER A 179 0.53 18.69 -8.67
CA SER A 179 1.40 18.11 -9.69
C SER A 179 1.17 16.62 -9.82
N ILE A 180 0.90 16.16 -11.04
CA ILE A 180 0.83 14.73 -11.35
C ILE A 180 2.24 14.14 -11.24
N VAL A 181 2.33 12.98 -10.61
CA VAL A 181 3.54 12.17 -10.50
C VAL A 181 3.27 10.81 -11.12
N LEU A 182 4.28 10.24 -11.77
CA LEU A 182 4.20 8.89 -12.32
C LEU A 182 5.55 8.18 -12.23
N GLU A 183 5.47 6.86 -12.12
CA GLU A 183 6.61 5.99 -12.34
C GLU A 183 6.97 5.95 -13.82
N LYS A 184 8.27 6.11 -14.08
CA LYS A 184 8.88 5.92 -15.38
C LYS A 184 10.06 4.98 -15.21
N ASN A 185 9.82 3.69 -15.45
CA ASN A 185 10.73 2.60 -15.11
C ASN A 185 11.10 2.60 -13.61
N ASP A 186 12.37 2.78 -13.27
CA ASP A 186 12.90 2.86 -11.89
C ASP A 186 12.93 4.30 -11.33
N GLU A 187 12.47 5.29 -12.11
CA GLU A 187 12.37 6.68 -11.69
C GLU A 187 10.93 7.11 -11.39
N VAL A 188 10.79 8.20 -10.63
CA VAL A 188 9.52 8.90 -10.44
C VAL A 188 9.71 10.29 -10.99
N ILE A 189 8.83 10.71 -11.90
CA ILE A 189 8.83 12.04 -12.49
C ILE A 189 7.56 12.80 -12.09
N ALA A 190 7.67 14.11 -12.00
CA ALA A 190 6.54 15.02 -11.80
C ALA A 190 6.28 15.83 -13.07
N LEU A 191 5.00 16.03 -13.41
CA LEU A 191 4.57 16.84 -14.53
C LEU A 191 4.55 18.32 -14.16
N GLN A 192 4.29 19.16 -15.16
CA GLN A 192 4.18 20.60 -14.96
C GLN A 192 3.12 20.91 -13.88
N PRO A 193 3.47 21.64 -12.81
CA PRO A 193 2.53 21.91 -11.74
C PRO A 193 1.47 22.95 -12.15
N LEU A 194 0.28 22.75 -11.60
CA LEU A 194 -0.84 23.68 -11.64
C LEU A 194 -0.87 24.53 -10.39
N ALA A 195 -1.39 25.76 -10.52
CA ALA A 195 -1.83 26.61 -9.44
C ALA A 195 -3.33 26.89 -9.58
N TYR A 196 -4.00 27.10 -8.45
CA TYR A 196 -5.40 27.52 -8.43
C TYR A 196 -5.47 29.02 -8.14
N GLU A 197 -5.94 29.78 -9.14
CA GLU A 197 -6.20 31.21 -9.00
C GLU A 197 -7.60 31.43 -8.46
N PHE A 198 -7.67 31.95 -7.23
CA PHE A 198 -8.90 32.34 -6.58
C PHE A 198 -9.25 33.81 -6.87
N PRO A 199 -10.54 34.18 -6.84
CA PRO A 199 -10.96 35.56 -6.93
C PRO A 199 -10.30 36.45 -5.85
N ALA A 200 -9.96 37.68 -6.21
CA ALA A 200 -9.25 38.60 -5.32
C ALA A 200 -10.06 38.96 -4.07
N GLU A 201 -11.40 38.93 -4.18
CA GLU A 201 -12.36 39.17 -3.12
C GLU A 201 -12.45 38.04 -2.09
N PHE A 202 -11.99 36.82 -2.41
CA PHE A 202 -11.96 35.74 -1.43
C PHE A 202 -10.96 36.09 -0.33
N SER A 203 -11.36 35.94 0.92
CA SER A 203 -10.49 35.99 2.08
C SER A 203 -9.49 34.83 2.09
N ALA A 204 -8.45 34.91 2.92
CA ALA A 204 -7.44 33.86 3.00
C ALA A 204 -8.02 32.48 3.39
N GLU A 205 -9.15 32.44 4.10
CA GLU A 205 -9.83 31.21 4.56
C GLU A 205 -10.85 30.68 3.54
N GLU A 206 -11.18 31.47 2.53
CA GLU A 206 -11.98 31.04 1.38
C GLU A 206 -11.10 30.49 0.24
N ARG A 207 -9.80 30.80 0.25
CA ARG A 207 -8.81 30.37 -0.77
C ARG A 207 -8.23 28.99 -0.48
N TRP A 208 -9.05 27.96 -0.66
CA TRP A 208 -8.63 26.55 -0.63
C TRP A 208 -9.66 25.66 -1.36
N LEU A 209 -9.27 24.43 -1.70
CA LEU A 209 -10.12 23.51 -2.46
C LEU A 209 -11.03 22.64 -1.58
N ASN A 210 -12.04 23.27 -0.95
CA ASN A 210 -13.19 22.55 -0.40
C ASN A 210 -14.09 21.96 -1.51
N PHE A 211 -15.11 21.17 -1.17
CA PHE A 211 -15.94 20.48 -2.18
C PHE A 211 -16.55 21.44 -3.23
N THR A 212 -17.23 22.51 -2.77
CA THR A 212 -17.85 23.51 -3.65
C THR A 212 -16.82 24.25 -4.49
N ASN A 213 -15.70 24.64 -3.91
CA ASN A 213 -14.64 25.31 -4.65
C ASN A 213 -14.06 24.40 -5.73
N LYS A 214 -13.86 23.11 -5.43
CA LYS A 214 -13.26 22.13 -6.32
C LYS A 214 -14.16 21.69 -7.46
N PHE A 215 -15.45 21.46 -7.22
CA PHE A 215 -16.38 20.96 -8.23
C PHE A 215 -17.21 22.06 -8.88
N ASP A 216 -17.80 22.96 -8.09
CA ASP A 216 -18.75 23.93 -8.65
C ASP A 216 -18.03 25.17 -9.20
N LEU A 217 -17.10 25.76 -8.44
CA LEU A 217 -16.47 27.02 -8.82
C LEU A 217 -15.37 26.87 -9.88
N VAL A 218 -14.68 25.72 -9.91
CA VAL A 218 -13.75 25.39 -11.00
C VAL A 218 -14.52 25.15 -12.30
N ASP A 219 -15.61 24.37 -12.27
CA ASP A 219 -16.43 24.10 -13.46
C ASP A 219 -17.06 25.38 -14.03
N GLN A 220 -17.48 26.30 -13.16
CA GLN A 220 -17.96 27.64 -13.54
C GLN A 220 -16.86 28.59 -14.03
N GLY A 221 -15.58 28.21 -13.93
CA GLY A 221 -14.43 29.04 -14.30
C GLY A 221 -14.17 30.23 -13.38
N VAL A 222 -14.76 30.23 -12.17
CA VAL A 222 -14.55 31.25 -11.13
C VAL A 222 -13.19 31.08 -10.49
N ILE A 223 -12.86 29.85 -10.10
CA ILE A 223 -11.50 29.44 -9.73
C ILE A 223 -10.85 28.87 -10.98
N LYS A 224 -9.64 29.32 -11.31
CA LYS A 224 -8.95 28.91 -12.53
C LYS A 224 -7.75 28.04 -12.23
N GLU A 225 -7.62 26.96 -12.96
CA GLU A 225 -6.39 26.19 -13.01
C GLU A 225 -5.43 26.83 -14.02
N VAL A 226 -4.23 27.17 -13.57
CA VAL A 226 -3.21 27.82 -14.39
C VAL A 226 -1.87 27.13 -14.22
N ILE A 227 -0.99 27.27 -15.21
CA ILE A 227 0.38 26.76 -15.10
C ILE A 227 1.19 27.62 -14.15
N VAL A 228 2.00 26.98 -13.31
CA VAL A 228 3.05 27.68 -12.58
C VAL A 228 4.13 28.13 -13.57
N THR A 229 4.19 29.43 -13.85
CA THR A 229 5.14 30.03 -14.81
C THR A 229 6.48 30.41 -14.17
N ASP A 230 6.53 30.55 -12.84
CA ASP A 230 7.79 30.69 -12.11
C ASP A 230 8.54 29.35 -12.13
N GLU A 231 9.60 29.27 -12.94
CA GLU A 231 10.42 28.06 -13.10
C GLU A 231 11.05 27.60 -11.78
N ALA A 232 11.49 28.53 -10.91
CA ALA A 232 12.12 28.18 -9.65
C ALA A 232 11.11 27.59 -8.67
N LEU A 233 9.89 28.11 -8.64
CA LEU A 233 8.80 27.53 -7.87
C LEU A 233 8.36 26.18 -8.46
N ALA A 234 8.21 26.08 -9.78
CA ALA A 234 7.80 24.86 -10.46
C ALA A 234 8.74 23.69 -10.17
N GLU A 235 10.06 23.90 -10.24
CA GLU A 235 11.04 22.85 -9.94
C GLU A 235 11.02 22.43 -8.47
N ARG A 236 10.78 23.37 -7.54
CA ARG A 236 10.61 23.05 -6.11
C ARG A 236 9.34 22.24 -5.85
N LEU A 237 8.23 22.57 -6.52
CA LEU A 237 6.97 21.82 -6.44
C LEU A 237 7.12 20.40 -7.00
N LYS A 238 7.76 20.25 -8.17
CA LYS A 238 8.07 18.93 -8.76
C LYS A 238 8.92 18.08 -7.82
N ALA A 239 9.97 18.65 -7.25
CA ALA A 239 10.84 17.95 -6.29
C ALA A 239 10.06 17.50 -5.05
N ALA A 240 9.22 18.38 -4.48
CA ALA A 240 8.37 18.04 -3.34
C ALA A 240 7.35 16.93 -3.68
N ALA A 241 6.74 16.99 -4.86
CA ALA A 241 5.79 15.98 -5.34
C ALA A 241 6.46 14.61 -5.52
N VAL A 242 7.61 14.55 -6.19
CA VAL A 242 8.39 13.31 -6.35
C VAL A 242 8.77 12.72 -4.99
N GLN A 243 9.22 13.56 -4.05
CA GLN A 243 9.57 13.10 -2.71
C GLN A 243 8.34 12.57 -1.98
N ALA A 244 7.23 13.31 -1.95
CA ALA A 244 5.99 12.88 -1.30
C ALA A 244 5.48 11.53 -1.82
N PHE A 245 5.50 11.32 -3.14
CA PHE A 245 5.11 10.06 -3.75
C PHE A 245 6.05 8.91 -3.35
N ARG A 246 7.37 9.11 -3.47
CA ARG A 246 8.37 8.10 -3.08
C ARG A 246 8.28 7.71 -1.61
N CYS A 247 7.94 8.66 -0.73
CA CYS A 247 7.79 8.41 0.71
C CYS A 247 6.69 7.40 1.02
N LEU A 248 5.67 7.26 0.17
CA LEU A 248 4.64 6.25 0.40
C LEU A 248 5.19 4.82 0.32
N GLY A 249 6.36 4.61 -0.29
CA GLY A 249 6.98 3.29 -0.40
C GLY A 249 6.21 2.35 -1.33
N VAL A 250 5.33 2.91 -2.15
CA VAL A 250 4.45 2.18 -3.05
C VAL A 250 5.12 2.15 -4.42
N GLN A 251 5.44 0.96 -4.92
CA GLN A 251 6.06 0.73 -6.22
C GLN A 251 5.37 -0.42 -6.94
N GLY A 252 4.83 -0.19 -8.13
CA GLY A 252 3.97 -1.17 -8.83
C GLY A 252 4.20 -1.30 -10.33
N GLY A 253 5.12 -0.50 -10.89
CA GLY A 253 5.40 -0.51 -12.31
C GLY A 253 4.30 0.20 -13.10
N GLY A 254 4.45 1.51 -13.26
CA GLY A 254 3.48 2.34 -13.99
C GLY A 254 2.40 2.91 -13.08
N MET A 255 2.72 3.15 -11.80
CA MET A 255 1.82 3.87 -10.90
C MET A 255 1.85 5.38 -11.15
N TRP A 256 0.75 6.05 -10.82
CA TRP A 256 0.66 7.51 -10.84
C TRP A 256 -0.16 8.02 -9.65
N GLY A 257 -0.13 9.33 -9.48
CA GLY A 257 -0.95 10.05 -8.51
C GLY A 257 -0.83 11.55 -8.76
N ARG A 258 -1.49 12.34 -7.93
CA ARG A 258 -1.37 13.79 -7.92
C ARG A 258 -1.07 14.26 -6.52
N VAL A 259 0.00 15.03 -6.36
CA VAL A 259 0.37 15.59 -5.06
C VAL A 259 -0.26 16.96 -4.95
N ASP A 260 -1.15 17.10 -3.97
CA ASP A 260 -1.80 18.38 -3.65
C ASP A 260 -0.97 19.10 -2.60
N MET A 261 -0.68 20.37 -2.83
CA MET A 261 0.31 21.14 -2.08
C MET A 261 -0.18 22.55 -1.79
N ARG A 262 0.25 23.08 -0.64
CA ARG A 262 0.14 24.52 -0.34
C ARG A 262 1.50 25.16 -0.15
N VAL A 263 1.61 26.42 -0.58
CA VAL A 263 2.81 27.23 -0.40
C VAL A 263 2.46 28.46 0.43
N ASN A 264 3.05 28.54 1.62
CA ASN A 264 2.81 29.68 2.53
C ASN A 264 3.54 30.95 2.09
N ASP A 265 3.30 32.06 2.79
CA ASP A 265 3.90 33.36 2.49
C ASP A 265 5.44 33.39 2.65
N ALA A 266 6.00 32.44 3.43
CA ALA A 266 7.45 32.24 3.54
C ALA A 266 8.02 31.42 2.36
N GLY A 267 7.18 30.98 1.43
CA GLY A 267 7.54 30.14 0.30
C GLY A 267 7.77 28.68 0.68
N GLU A 268 7.36 28.22 1.86
CA GLU A 268 7.49 26.82 2.27
C GLU A 268 6.38 25.97 1.65
N ILE A 269 6.76 24.83 1.07
CA ILE A 269 5.83 23.87 0.45
C ILE A 269 5.38 22.85 1.49
N PHE A 270 4.07 22.64 1.61
CA PHE A 270 3.43 21.63 2.43
C PHE A 270 2.67 20.67 1.53
N CYS A 271 3.07 19.40 1.51
CA CYS A 271 2.33 18.34 0.82
C CYS A 271 1.11 17.95 1.66
N LEU A 272 -0.08 18.15 1.12
CA LEU A 272 -1.35 17.90 1.83
C LEU A 272 -1.77 16.43 1.73
N GLU A 273 -1.63 15.87 0.53
CA GLU A 273 -1.95 14.48 0.22
C GLU A 273 -1.33 14.04 -1.12
N VAL A 274 -1.37 12.73 -1.36
CA VAL A 274 -1.18 12.13 -2.69
C VAL A 274 -2.52 11.54 -3.09
N ASN A 275 -3.24 12.21 -4.00
CA ASN A 275 -4.46 11.71 -4.59
C ASN A 275 -4.12 10.57 -5.56
N GLN A 276 -4.62 9.37 -5.29
CA GLN A 276 -4.35 8.19 -6.08
C GLN A 276 -5.15 8.16 -7.38
N CYS A 277 -6.32 8.81 -7.45
CA CYS A 277 -7.18 8.91 -8.62
C CYS A 277 -7.24 10.33 -9.19
N PRO A 278 -6.17 10.86 -9.80
CA PRO A 278 -6.30 12.09 -10.58
C PRO A 278 -7.18 11.87 -11.83
N ALA A 279 -7.72 12.97 -12.36
CA ALA A 279 -8.56 12.95 -13.56
C ALA A 279 -7.69 12.74 -14.81
N VAL A 280 -7.35 11.49 -15.10
CA VAL A 280 -6.54 11.08 -16.26
C VAL A 280 -7.39 10.26 -17.23
N PHE A 281 -7.30 10.57 -18.52
CA PHE A 281 -8.12 9.95 -19.57
C PHE A 281 -9.63 10.18 -19.44
N TYR A 282 -10.06 11.33 -18.89
CA TYR A 282 -11.46 11.75 -18.85
C TYR A 282 -11.96 12.21 -20.24
N GLU A 283 -13.16 12.77 -20.34
CA GLU A 283 -13.70 13.20 -21.63
C GLU A 283 -12.84 14.31 -22.26
N ILE A 284 -12.67 14.27 -23.58
CA ILE A 284 -11.93 15.32 -24.29
C ILE A 284 -12.64 16.66 -24.12
N GLY A 285 -11.90 17.67 -23.65
CA GLY A 285 -12.45 19.00 -23.39
C GLY A 285 -13.10 19.14 -22.00
N ASN A 286 -12.87 18.19 -21.09
CA ASN A 286 -13.21 18.36 -19.69
C ASN A 286 -12.51 19.59 -19.07
N THR A 287 -13.07 20.10 -17.97
CA THR A 287 -12.61 21.30 -17.27
C THR A 287 -11.51 21.02 -16.24
N TRP A 288 -11.07 19.76 -16.10
CA TRP A 288 -10.07 19.35 -15.12
C TRP A 288 -8.65 19.53 -15.67
N GLY A 289 -7.81 20.22 -14.90
CA GLY A 289 -6.44 20.54 -15.29
C GLY A 289 -5.53 19.33 -15.46
N ASP A 290 -5.84 18.20 -14.81
CA ASP A 290 -5.00 17.00 -14.83
C ASP A 290 -4.80 16.45 -16.27
N ASP A 291 -5.87 16.28 -17.04
CA ASP A 291 -5.80 15.85 -18.45
C ASP A 291 -5.19 16.90 -19.37
N TRP A 292 -5.45 18.18 -19.10
CA TRP A 292 -4.86 19.28 -19.85
C TRP A 292 -3.33 19.29 -19.74
N ILE A 293 -2.80 19.08 -18.51
CA ILE A 293 -1.35 18.97 -18.29
C ILE A 293 -0.76 17.80 -19.07
N ILE A 294 -1.43 16.64 -19.07
CA ILE A 294 -0.96 15.48 -19.84
C ILE A 294 -0.93 15.80 -21.34
N GLY A 295 -2.01 16.36 -21.88
CA GLY A 295 -2.13 16.66 -23.30
C GLY A 295 -1.09 17.65 -23.81
N GLU A 296 -0.85 18.74 -23.08
CA GLU A 296 0.00 19.84 -23.53
C GLU A 296 1.47 19.70 -23.13
N TYR A 297 1.76 19.09 -21.97
CA TYR A 297 3.11 19.11 -21.37
C TYR A 297 3.78 17.73 -21.30
N PHE A 298 3.04 16.63 -21.46
CA PHE A 298 3.66 15.31 -21.51
C PHE A 298 4.23 15.04 -22.91
N PRO A 299 5.49 14.60 -23.06
CA PRO A 299 6.03 14.22 -24.37
C PRO A 299 5.17 13.12 -25.03
N GLY A 300 4.53 13.45 -26.16
CA GLY A 300 3.60 12.56 -26.85
C GLY A 300 2.15 12.63 -26.35
N GLY A 301 1.82 13.60 -25.49
CA GLY A 301 0.49 13.79 -24.90
C GLY A 301 0.00 12.56 -24.15
N HIS A 302 -1.31 12.32 -24.18
CA HIS A 302 -1.95 11.14 -23.59
C HIS A 302 -1.46 9.82 -24.15
N GLN A 303 -1.12 9.74 -25.44
CA GLN A 303 -0.52 8.53 -26.03
C GLN A 303 0.83 8.24 -25.40
N GLY A 304 1.70 9.26 -25.29
CA GLY A 304 3.00 9.11 -24.63
C GLY A 304 2.87 8.76 -23.15
N PHE A 305 1.88 9.31 -22.46
CA PHE A 305 1.57 8.98 -21.06
C PHE A 305 1.16 7.52 -20.91
N PHE A 306 0.23 7.05 -21.74
CA PHE A 306 -0.17 5.65 -21.81
C PHE A 306 1.02 4.73 -22.09
N ASP A 307 1.82 5.02 -23.13
CA ASP A 307 2.98 4.23 -23.51
C ASP A 307 4.02 4.17 -22.37
N THR A 308 4.22 5.28 -21.66
CA THR A 308 5.15 5.36 -20.52
C THR A 308 4.69 4.47 -19.37
N ILE A 309 3.41 4.51 -19.03
CA ILE A 309 2.85 3.69 -17.96
C ILE A 309 2.93 2.19 -18.33
N VAL A 310 2.55 1.82 -19.55
CA VAL A 310 2.61 0.43 -20.03
C VAL A 310 4.05 -0.09 -20.03
N THR A 311 4.99 0.66 -20.60
CA THR A 311 6.40 0.24 -20.64
C THR A 311 7.03 0.17 -19.26
N SER A 312 6.65 1.06 -18.33
CA SER A 312 7.10 1.01 -16.93
C SER A 312 6.57 -0.23 -16.20
N HIS A 313 5.33 -0.63 -16.49
CA HIS A 313 4.75 -1.87 -15.97
C HIS A 313 5.47 -3.11 -16.48
N GLU A 314 5.72 -3.19 -17.79
CA GLU A 314 6.49 -4.28 -18.39
C GLU A 314 7.91 -4.35 -17.83
N PHE A 315 8.56 -3.18 -17.65
CA PHE A 315 9.88 -3.07 -17.04
C PHE A 315 9.88 -3.60 -15.60
N PHE A 316 8.89 -3.23 -14.80
CA PHE A 316 8.74 -3.70 -13.42
C PHE A 316 8.56 -5.22 -13.36
N ILE A 317 7.65 -5.80 -14.16
CA ILE A 317 7.47 -7.26 -14.23
C ILE A 317 8.78 -7.96 -14.60
N ALA A 318 9.50 -7.43 -15.58
CA ALA A 318 10.78 -7.98 -16.00
C ALA A 318 11.85 -7.89 -14.89
N GLN A 319 11.89 -6.79 -14.14
CA GLN A 319 12.78 -6.61 -13.00
C GLN A 319 12.45 -7.56 -11.85
N GLU A 320 11.18 -7.68 -11.48
CA GLU A 320 10.74 -8.61 -10.43
C GLU A 320 11.09 -10.06 -10.78
N LYS A 321 10.92 -10.45 -12.05
CA LYS A 321 11.36 -11.77 -12.51
C LYS A 321 12.86 -11.96 -12.36
N ARG A 322 13.68 -10.99 -12.79
CA ARG A 322 15.15 -11.04 -12.64
C ARG A 322 15.55 -11.10 -11.17
N ARG A 323 14.89 -10.33 -10.31
CA ARG A 323 15.12 -10.30 -8.86
C ARG A 323 14.85 -11.67 -8.24
N LYS A 324 13.70 -12.28 -8.54
CA LYS A 324 13.35 -13.64 -8.08
C LYS A 324 14.36 -14.69 -8.57
N ASP A 325 14.70 -14.68 -9.86
CA ASP A 325 15.72 -15.58 -10.43
C ASP A 325 17.09 -15.44 -9.76
N TRP A 326 17.48 -14.19 -9.46
CA TRP A 326 18.74 -13.89 -8.78
C TRP A 326 18.71 -14.37 -7.32
N LEU A 327 17.64 -14.06 -6.57
CA LEU A 327 17.48 -14.46 -5.16
C LEU A 327 17.51 -15.99 -5.01
N GLY A 328 16.77 -16.71 -5.85
CA GLY A 328 16.76 -18.17 -5.86
C GLY A 328 18.15 -18.77 -6.07
N LYS A 329 18.93 -18.24 -7.03
CA LYS A 329 20.32 -18.67 -7.27
C LYS A 329 21.26 -18.31 -6.13
N TYR A 330 21.14 -17.10 -5.59
CA TYR A 330 21.97 -16.60 -4.51
C TYR A 330 21.83 -17.47 -3.26
N TYR A 331 20.58 -17.74 -2.83
CA TYR A 331 20.32 -18.57 -1.66
C TYR A 331 20.61 -20.06 -1.92
N ALA A 332 20.39 -20.58 -3.14
CA ALA A 332 20.78 -21.94 -3.49
C ALA A 332 22.30 -22.18 -3.30
N GLN A 333 23.14 -21.24 -3.77
CA GLN A 333 24.59 -21.33 -3.60
C GLN A 333 25.03 -21.26 -2.13
N ARG A 334 24.25 -20.60 -1.28
CA ARG A 334 24.53 -20.42 0.15
C ARG A 334 23.84 -21.42 1.06
N ALA A 335 23.08 -22.38 0.51
CA ALA A 335 22.29 -23.32 1.29
C ALA A 335 23.12 -24.08 2.35
N HIS A 336 24.36 -24.45 2.00
CA HIS A 336 25.30 -25.12 2.91
C HIS A 336 25.74 -24.30 4.13
N LEU A 337 25.61 -22.97 4.09
CA LEU A 337 25.97 -22.06 5.21
C LEU A 337 24.73 -21.60 5.99
N TYR A 338 23.54 -21.68 5.39
CA TYR A 338 22.35 -20.99 5.87
C TYR A 338 21.97 -21.32 7.32
N THR A 339 21.98 -22.61 7.70
CA THR A 339 21.67 -23.01 9.09
C THR A 339 22.69 -22.44 10.08
N ALA A 340 23.97 -22.44 9.73
CA ALA A 340 25.03 -21.90 10.59
C ALA A 340 24.89 -20.37 10.73
N ASP A 341 24.63 -19.68 9.61
CA ASP A 341 24.37 -18.23 9.60
C ASP A 341 23.13 -17.89 10.44
N LEU A 342 22.03 -18.62 10.28
CA LEU A 342 20.80 -18.42 11.05
C LEU A 342 21.04 -18.54 12.56
N ILE A 343 21.79 -19.58 12.99
CA ILE A 343 22.11 -19.77 14.42
C ILE A 343 23.03 -18.67 14.95
N ALA A 344 24.00 -18.24 14.16
CA ALA A 344 25.01 -17.26 14.58
C ALA A 344 24.47 -15.83 14.61
N PHE A 345 23.67 -15.45 13.60
CA PHE A 345 23.28 -14.06 13.34
C PHE A 345 21.82 -13.76 13.69
N ALA A 346 20.99 -14.77 13.90
CA ALA A 346 19.58 -14.61 14.26
C ALA A 346 19.19 -15.37 15.56
N PRO A 347 19.99 -15.34 16.65
CA PRO A 347 19.66 -16.11 17.85
C PRO A 347 18.37 -15.63 18.53
N ASN A 348 18.01 -14.36 18.38
CA ASN A 348 16.86 -13.75 19.04
C ASN A 348 15.54 -14.15 18.38
N VAL A 349 15.44 -14.08 17.04
CA VAL A 349 14.24 -14.57 16.34
C VAL A 349 14.01 -16.06 16.62
N LEU A 350 15.07 -16.87 16.66
CA LEU A 350 14.99 -18.28 17.07
C LEU A 350 14.50 -18.44 18.52
N ALA A 351 14.89 -17.55 19.43
CA ALA A 351 14.38 -17.54 20.80
C ALA A 351 12.89 -17.19 20.85
N HIS A 352 12.43 -16.22 20.07
CA HIS A 352 11.01 -15.87 19.96
C HIS A 352 10.18 -17.04 19.40
N PHE A 353 10.63 -17.68 18.32
CA PHE A 353 9.96 -18.88 17.79
C PHE A 353 9.92 -20.02 18.83
N ARG A 354 10.99 -20.23 19.61
CA ARG A 354 10.97 -21.22 20.71
C ARG A 354 9.96 -20.87 21.80
N THR A 355 9.78 -19.59 22.12
CA THR A 355 8.74 -19.14 23.06
C THR A 355 7.35 -19.49 22.54
N VAL A 356 7.05 -19.17 21.28
CA VAL A 356 5.77 -19.52 20.65
C VAL A 356 5.56 -21.05 20.65
N ILE A 357 6.54 -21.82 20.16
CA ILE A 357 6.45 -23.30 20.10
C ILE A 357 6.23 -23.93 21.48
N LYS A 358 6.76 -23.31 22.55
CA LYS A 358 6.58 -23.80 23.92
C LYS A 358 5.18 -23.47 24.47
N ASN A 359 4.62 -22.34 24.07
CA ASN A 359 3.38 -21.81 24.63
C ASN A 359 2.14 -22.26 23.86
N TYR A 360 2.28 -22.63 22.59
CA TYR A 360 1.17 -22.91 21.67
C TYR A 360 1.32 -24.28 21.00
N ASP A 361 0.18 -24.91 20.71
CA ASP A 361 0.12 -26.19 20.01
C ASP A 361 0.31 -25.97 18.51
N LEU A 362 1.42 -26.49 17.98
CA LEU A 362 1.76 -26.50 16.55
C LEU A 362 1.79 -27.94 15.98
N THR A 363 1.03 -28.86 16.57
CA THR A 363 0.87 -30.22 16.04
C THR A 363 -0.07 -30.26 14.83
N GLY A 364 0.19 -31.19 13.92
CA GLY A 364 -0.56 -31.35 12.67
C GLY A 364 0.24 -30.94 11.43
N SER A 365 -0.48 -30.45 10.44
CA SER A 365 0.06 -30.00 9.15
C SER A 365 0.54 -28.55 9.22
N ILE A 366 1.80 -28.31 8.82
CA ILE A 366 2.40 -26.98 8.84
C ILE A 366 2.90 -26.62 7.45
N LEU A 367 2.49 -25.46 6.95
CA LEU A 367 3.08 -24.82 5.79
C LEU A 367 4.17 -23.85 6.25
N ASP A 368 5.40 -24.11 5.84
CA ASP A 368 6.58 -23.31 6.16
C ASP A 368 6.98 -22.48 4.93
N LEU A 369 6.64 -21.20 4.94
CA LEU A 369 6.89 -20.25 3.86
C LEU A 369 8.29 -19.64 4.02
N GLY A 370 9.14 -19.84 3.03
CA GLY A 370 10.57 -19.53 3.13
C GLY A 370 11.28 -20.53 4.04
N CYS A 371 11.06 -21.83 3.80
CA CYS A 371 11.51 -22.89 4.72
C CYS A 371 13.03 -22.97 4.91
N GLY A 372 13.81 -22.34 4.03
CA GLY A 372 15.26 -22.42 4.03
C GLY A 372 15.72 -23.89 4.01
N THR A 373 16.75 -24.20 4.78
CA THR A 373 17.27 -25.56 4.94
C THR A 373 16.42 -26.47 5.83
N GLY A 374 15.23 -26.03 6.27
CA GLY A 374 14.31 -26.83 7.08
C GLY A 374 14.55 -26.79 8.60
N TYR A 375 15.21 -25.74 9.11
CA TYR A 375 15.57 -25.64 10.54
C TYR A 375 14.37 -25.63 11.49
N LEU A 376 13.17 -25.26 11.01
CA LEU A 376 11.94 -25.32 11.81
C LEU A 376 11.69 -26.73 12.38
N ARG A 377 12.04 -27.79 11.63
CA ARG A 377 11.93 -29.18 12.11
C ARG A 377 12.71 -29.38 13.41
N ASN A 378 13.94 -28.88 13.48
CA ASN A 378 14.79 -28.99 14.67
C ASN A 378 14.22 -28.22 15.87
N LEU A 379 13.49 -27.12 15.63
CA LEU A 379 12.83 -26.37 16.69
C LEU A 379 11.62 -27.14 17.24
N LEU A 380 10.82 -27.75 16.36
CA LEU A 380 9.58 -28.45 16.71
C LEU A 380 9.78 -29.87 17.25
N GLU A 381 10.84 -30.57 16.84
CA GLU A 381 11.07 -31.98 17.18
C GLU A 381 11.01 -32.25 18.70
N LYS A 382 11.49 -31.31 19.51
CA LYS A 382 11.49 -31.42 20.98
C LYS A 382 10.10 -31.27 21.62
N TYR A 383 9.14 -30.67 20.93
CA TYR A 383 7.84 -30.29 21.49
C TYR A 383 6.67 -31.05 20.87
N ALA A 384 6.74 -31.35 19.57
CA ALA A 384 5.66 -32.00 18.82
C ALA A 384 6.05 -33.37 18.24
N GLY A 385 7.35 -33.70 18.19
CA GLY A 385 7.84 -35.02 17.78
C GLY A 385 7.31 -35.47 16.41
N ASP A 386 6.72 -36.67 16.35
CA ASP A 386 6.17 -37.27 15.13
C ASP A 386 4.77 -36.75 14.75
N GLN A 387 4.21 -35.83 15.52
CA GLN A 387 2.87 -35.27 15.29
C GLN A 387 2.86 -34.10 14.29
N ILE A 388 3.97 -33.85 13.59
CA ILE A 388 4.12 -32.76 12.63
C ILE A 388 4.31 -33.27 11.20
N GLN A 389 3.64 -32.62 10.26
CA GLN A 389 3.85 -32.80 8.83
C GLN A 389 4.21 -31.46 8.20
N LEU A 390 5.47 -31.32 7.78
CA LEU A 390 5.99 -30.07 7.24
C LEU A 390 5.94 -30.06 5.71
N THR A 391 5.24 -29.09 5.15
CA THR A 391 5.34 -28.72 3.73
C THR A 391 6.10 -27.41 3.61
N GLY A 392 7.23 -27.41 2.89
CA GLY A 392 8.09 -26.24 2.73
C GLY A 392 7.88 -25.56 1.38
N VAL A 393 7.90 -24.24 1.34
CA VAL A 393 8.01 -23.46 0.10
C VAL A 393 9.26 -22.62 0.20
N ASP A 394 10.14 -22.68 -0.79
CA ASP A 394 11.30 -21.78 -0.87
C ASP A 394 11.61 -21.43 -2.32
N LEU A 395 12.13 -20.23 -2.55
CA LEU A 395 12.51 -19.79 -3.88
C LEU A 395 13.79 -20.51 -4.37
N ALA A 396 14.64 -20.97 -3.44
CA ALA A 396 15.90 -21.64 -3.74
C ALA A 396 15.76 -23.18 -3.76
N SER A 397 16.17 -23.79 -4.87
CA SER A 397 16.09 -25.25 -5.07
C SER A 397 16.85 -26.05 -4.01
N ASP A 398 18.05 -25.60 -3.67
CA ASP A 398 18.94 -26.33 -2.74
C ASP A 398 18.47 -26.20 -1.29
N MET A 399 17.74 -25.13 -0.94
CA MET A 399 17.04 -25.00 0.34
C MET A 399 15.95 -26.06 0.46
N CYS A 400 15.04 -26.13 -0.54
CA CYS A 400 14.00 -27.15 -0.61
C CYS A 400 14.57 -28.58 -0.53
N LYS A 401 15.66 -28.85 -1.26
CA LYS A 401 16.32 -30.15 -1.23
C LYS A 401 16.80 -30.52 0.19
N LEU A 402 17.47 -29.61 0.88
CA LEU A 402 17.96 -29.84 2.24
C LEU A 402 16.80 -29.97 3.25
N ALA A 403 15.72 -29.21 3.09
CA ALA A 403 14.53 -29.35 3.91
C ALA A 403 13.86 -30.73 3.74
N MET A 404 13.76 -31.25 2.50
CA MET A 404 13.31 -32.63 2.24
C MET A 404 14.21 -33.66 2.91
N GLU A 405 15.53 -33.53 2.78
CA GLU A 405 16.51 -34.40 3.46
C GLU A 405 16.40 -34.30 4.99
N GLY A 406 15.98 -33.14 5.51
CA GLY A 406 15.70 -32.86 6.92
C GLY A 406 14.35 -33.36 7.43
N GLY A 407 13.56 -34.06 6.60
CA GLY A 407 12.33 -34.73 7.03
C GLY A 407 11.03 -33.95 6.76
N TYR A 408 11.06 -32.99 5.83
CA TYR A 408 9.82 -32.41 5.28
C TYR A 408 9.12 -33.44 4.39
N VAL A 409 7.78 -33.47 4.43
CA VAL A 409 7.00 -34.42 3.62
C VAL A 409 6.88 -33.99 2.16
N ARG A 410 6.92 -32.68 1.91
CA ARG A 410 6.88 -32.06 0.59
C ARG A 410 7.64 -30.73 0.63
N THR A 411 8.31 -30.40 -0.46
CA THR A 411 8.79 -29.04 -0.70
C THR A 411 8.42 -28.57 -2.10
N GLU A 412 8.22 -27.27 -2.27
CA GLU A 412 7.93 -26.62 -3.54
C GLU A 412 8.92 -25.49 -3.81
N VAL A 413 9.55 -25.52 -4.99
CA VAL A 413 10.46 -24.46 -5.44
C VAL A 413 9.64 -23.38 -6.14
N ALA A 414 9.24 -22.35 -5.40
CA ALA A 414 8.38 -21.29 -5.90
C ALA A 414 8.49 -20.02 -5.04
N PRO A 415 8.17 -18.84 -5.59
CA PRO A 415 7.93 -17.64 -4.79
C PRO A 415 6.77 -17.88 -3.80
N VAL A 416 6.96 -17.53 -2.52
CA VAL A 416 5.98 -17.82 -1.46
C VAL A 416 4.62 -17.15 -1.71
N GLN A 417 4.61 -15.96 -2.30
CA GLN A 417 3.40 -15.21 -2.63
C GLN A 417 2.59 -15.84 -3.77
N GLU A 418 3.24 -16.63 -4.64
CA GLU A 418 2.58 -17.35 -5.74
C GLU A 418 2.10 -18.72 -5.25
N ALA A 419 2.97 -19.47 -4.56
CA ALA A 419 2.67 -20.81 -4.06
C ALA A 419 1.46 -20.83 -3.12
N ILE A 420 1.38 -19.86 -2.19
CA ILE A 420 0.30 -19.82 -1.20
C ILE A 420 -1.09 -19.68 -1.84
N GLN A 421 -1.19 -19.05 -3.01
CA GLN A 421 -2.46 -18.86 -3.73
C GLN A 421 -3.04 -20.19 -4.24
N THR A 422 -2.20 -21.21 -4.42
CA THR A 422 -2.61 -22.52 -4.91
C THR A 422 -3.23 -23.42 -3.84
N PHE A 423 -3.06 -23.07 -2.56
CA PHE A 423 -3.59 -23.85 -1.45
C PHE A 423 -5.05 -23.50 -1.16
N GLY A 424 -5.84 -24.52 -0.84
CA GLY A 424 -7.25 -24.37 -0.48
C GLY A 424 -7.45 -23.80 0.92
N ASP A 425 -8.66 -23.36 1.21
CA ASP A 425 -9.01 -22.85 2.53
C ASP A 425 -8.92 -23.96 3.59
N ASN A 426 -8.37 -23.63 4.77
CA ASN A 426 -8.13 -24.56 5.88
C ASN A 426 -7.31 -25.81 5.50
N SER A 427 -6.47 -25.74 4.46
CA SER A 427 -5.70 -26.90 4.01
C SER A 427 -4.48 -27.23 4.88
N PHE A 428 -4.08 -26.32 5.77
CA PHE A 428 -3.02 -26.52 6.75
C PHE A 428 -3.51 -26.14 8.14
N ASP A 429 -3.09 -26.88 9.16
CA ASP A 429 -3.37 -26.51 10.56
C ASP A 429 -2.67 -25.20 10.92
N HIS A 430 -1.41 -25.07 10.52
CA HIS A 430 -0.54 -23.97 10.88
C HIS A 430 0.21 -23.41 9.66
N ILE A 431 0.44 -22.09 9.66
CA ILE A 431 1.41 -21.45 8.76
C ILE A 431 2.56 -20.88 9.60
N VAL A 432 3.78 -21.08 9.14
CA VAL A 432 5.00 -20.51 9.72
C VAL A 432 5.79 -19.78 8.64
N SER A 433 6.37 -18.62 8.95
CA SER A 433 7.32 -17.92 8.08
C SER A 433 8.36 -17.18 8.91
N ASN A 434 9.65 -17.37 8.60
CA ASN A 434 10.75 -16.72 9.32
C ASN A 434 11.78 -16.15 8.35
N GLY A 435 12.00 -14.83 8.40
CA GLY A 435 13.06 -14.16 7.63
C GLY A 435 12.88 -14.22 6.11
N CYS A 436 11.64 -14.29 5.64
CA CYS A 436 11.30 -14.40 4.22
C CYS A 436 10.43 -13.22 3.73
N LEU A 437 9.48 -12.77 4.55
CA LEU A 437 8.44 -11.84 4.11
C LEU A 437 8.95 -10.46 3.73
N HIS A 438 10.07 -10.02 4.29
CA HIS A 438 10.72 -8.75 3.92
C HIS A 438 11.27 -8.71 2.48
N PHE A 439 11.26 -9.81 1.72
CA PHE A 439 11.60 -9.81 0.29
C PHE A 439 10.40 -9.52 -0.60
N LEU A 440 9.19 -9.46 -0.05
CA LEU A 440 7.98 -9.20 -0.81
C LEU A 440 7.77 -7.70 -0.95
N ASN A 441 7.34 -7.23 -2.12
CA ASN A 441 6.86 -5.86 -2.20
C ASN A 441 5.59 -5.72 -1.32
N PRO A 442 5.17 -4.49 -0.94
CA PRO A 442 4.03 -4.31 -0.04
C PRO A 442 2.72 -4.96 -0.51
N PHE A 443 2.50 -5.09 -1.81
CA PHE A 443 1.31 -5.72 -2.38
C PHE A 443 1.34 -7.24 -2.22
N ASP A 444 2.47 -7.86 -2.58
CA ASP A 444 2.70 -9.29 -2.41
C ASP A 444 2.61 -9.69 -0.94
N PHE A 445 3.16 -8.87 -0.02
CA PHE A 445 3.07 -9.10 1.42
C PHE A 445 1.60 -9.07 1.90
N SER A 446 0.83 -8.05 1.50
CA SER A 446 -0.58 -7.93 1.86
C SER A 446 -1.42 -9.09 1.32
N ALA A 447 -1.24 -9.45 0.05
CA ALA A 447 -1.95 -10.56 -0.60
C ALA A 447 -1.59 -11.91 0.03
N LEU A 448 -0.31 -12.15 0.36
CA LEU A 448 0.13 -13.34 1.07
C LEU A 448 -0.49 -13.41 2.46
N LEU A 449 -0.48 -12.33 3.23
CA LEU A 449 -1.03 -12.31 4.59
C LEU A 449 -2.54 -12.61 4.57
N GLN A 450 -3.29 -12.01 3.65
CA GLN A 450 -4.71 -12.31 3.47
C GLN A 450 -4.96 -13.78 3.15
N LYS A 451 -4.18 -14.35 2.22
CA LYS A 451 -4.29 -15.76 1.85
C LYS A 451 -3.89 -16.68 3.01
N ALA A 452 -2.93 -16.28 3.85
CA ALA A 452 -2.55 -17.06 5.02
C ALA A 452 -3.72 -17.26 5.99
N PHE A 453 -4.56 -16.23 6.20
CA PHE A 453 -5.76 -16.32 7.04
C PHE A 453 -6.86 -17.23 6.49
N SER A 454 -6.90 -17.49 5.17
CA SER A 454 -7.83 -18.48 4.62
C SER A 454 -7.25 -19.89 4.58
N VAL A 455 -5.95 -20.03 4.33
CA VAL A 455 -5.25 -21.33 4.24
C VAL A 455 -5.04 -21.99 5.61
N ALA A 456 -4.74 -21.20 6.65
CA ALA A 456 -4.52 -21.72 8.00
C ALA A 456 -5.83 -22.04 8.72
N ALA A 457 -5.94 -23.23 9.31
CA ALA A 457 -7.12 -23.66 10.05
C ALA A 457 -7.05 -23.31 11.54
N ARG A 458 -5.85 -23.18 12.13
CA ARG A 458 -5.65 -23.02 13.57
C ARG A 458 -4.80 -21.82 13.93
N SER A 459 -3.59 -21.68 13.36
CA SER A 459 -2.69 -20.59 13.74
C SER A 459 -1.76 -20.13 12.61
N ILE A 460 -1.23 -18.92 12.75
CA ILE A 460 -0.22 -18.35 11.86
C ILE A 460 0.91 -17.78 12.73
N THR A 461 2.17 -18.10 12.44
CA THR A 461 3.34 -17.55 13.14
C THR A 461 4.32 -16.96 12.15
N ILE A 462 4.53 -15.65 12.17
CA ILE A 462 5.38 -14.97 11.19
C ILE A 462 6.34 -13.99 11.86
N SER A 463 7.57 -13.86 11.34
CA SER A 463 8.42 -12.72 11.63
C SER A 463 8.12 -11.57 10.67
N VAL A 464 8.08 -10.35 11.21
CA VAL A 464 8.01 -9.10 10.44
C VAL A 464 9.17 -8.21 10.89
N GLU A 465 10.13 -8.03 9.99
CA GLU A 465 11.35 -7.25 10.22
C GLU A 465 11.10 -5.75 10.01
N ASP A 466 11.60 -4.94 10.95
CA ASP A 466 11.68 -3.49 10.84
C ASP A 466 13.01 -3.12 10.18
N ILE A 467 13.02 -3.11 8.85
CA ILE A 467 14.20 -2.88 8.02
C ILE A 467 14.79 -1.49 8.26
N PRO A 468 16.04 -1.37 8.74
CA PRO A 468 16.69 -0.09 9.00
C PRO A 468 16.95 0.75 7.74
N ASP A 469 16.85 2.07 7.87
CA ASP A 469 17.23 3.03 6.83
C ASP A 469 18.70 2.85 6.42
N GLY A 470 19.00 2.95 5.11
CA GLY A 470 20.35 2.77 4.59
C GLY A 470 20.76 1.30 4.37
N MET A 471 19.98 0.33 4.85
CA MET A 471 20.31 -1.09 4.70
C MET A 471 20.31 -1.50 3.22
N CYS A 472 19.26 -1.17 2.48
CA CYS A 472 19.14 -1.51 1.05
C CYS A 472 20.25 -0.85 0.21
N GLU A 473 20.59 0.41 0.48
CA GLU A 473 21.70 1.13 -0.16
C GLU A 473 23.03 0.44 0.15
N SER A 474 23.21 -0.06 1.38
CA SER A 474 24.40 -0.79 1.81
C SER A 474 24.53 -2.15 1.09
N PHE A 475 23.42 -2.85 0.83
CA PHE A 475 23.40 -4.06 0.00
C PHE A 475 23.73 -3.73 -1.47
N ALA A 476 23.09 -2.72 -2.05
CA ALA A 476 23.35 -2.29 -3.43
C ALA A 476 24.82 -1.89 -3.64
N ALA A 477 25.42 -1.15 -2.69
CA ALA A 477 26.84 -0.77 -2.74
C ALA A 477 27.81 -1.98 -2.70
N ARG A 478 27.33 -3.17 -2.33
CA ARG A 478 28.09 -4.44 -2.31
C ARG A 478 27.76 -5.34 -3.50
N GLY A 479 27.03 -4.85 -4.50
CA GLY A 479 26.61 -5.63 -5.68
C GLY A 479 25.51 -6.65 -5.38
N LEU A 480 24.67 -6.36 -4.38
CA LEU A 480 23.53 -7.18 -3.98
C LEU A 480 22.22 -6.40 -4.15
N GLU A 481 22.12 -5.60 -5.22
CA GLU A 481 20.97 -4.74 -5.50
C GLU A 481 19.63 -5.51 -5.63
N TYR A 482 19.67 -6.79 -6.03
CA TYR A 482 18.50 -7.65 -6.10
C TYR A 482 18.08 -8.25 -4.75
N ALA A 483 18.90 -8.11 -3.71
CA ALA A 483 18.52 -8.40 -2.32
C ALA A 483 17.84 -7.19 -1.67
N HIS A 484 16.85 -6.61 -2.36
CA HIS A 484 16.08 -5.50 -1.81
C HIS A 484 15.17 -5.99 -0.67
N HIS A 485 15.08 -5.21 0.41
CA HIS A 485 14.28 -5.49 1.59
C HIS A 485 13.18 -4.43 1.74
N TYR A 486 11.93 -4.87 1.94
CA TYR A 486 10.79 -4.01 2.19
C TYR A 486 10.44 -4.00 3.68
N ASN A 487 10.13 -2.83 4.21
CA ASN A 487 9.68 -2.66 5.59
C ASN A 487 8.15 -2.78 5.66
N HIS A 488 7.66 -3.82 6.33
CA HIS A 488 6.22 -4.09 6.44
C HIS A 488 5.63 -3.78 7.81
N THR A 489 6.39 -3.22 8.75
CA THR A 489 5.95 -2.97 10.13
C THR A 489 4.63 -2.20 10.16
N GLN A 490 4.55 -1.08 9.44
CA GLN A 490 3.33 -0.27 9.38
C GLN A 490 2.16 -0.99 8.71
N LEU A 491 2.42 -1.81 7.68
CA LEU A 491 1.38 -2.59 7.00
C LEU A 491 0.81 -3.64 7.96
N MET A 492 1.68 -4.36 8.67
CA MET A 492 1.30 -5.36 9.66
C MET A 492 0.51 -4.75 10.82
N GLU A 493 0.95 -3.61 11.36
CA GLU A 493 0.25 -2.91 12.46
C GLU A 493 -1.14 -2.40 12.08
N SER A 494 -1.33 -2.04 10.81
CA SER A 494 -2.62 -1.55 10.28
C SER A 494 -3.49 -2.66 9.68
N PHE A 495 -3.00 -3.89 9.64
CA PHE A 495 -3.72 -5.01 9.06
C PHE A 495 -4.95 -5.37 9.89
N GLN A 496 -6.12 -5.37 9.25
CA GLN A 496 -7.36 -5.77 9.89
C GLN A 496 -7.44 -7.31 9.95
N ILE A 497 -7.36 -7.84 11.17
CA ILE A 497 -7.46 -9.28 11.43
C ILE A 497 -8.93 -9.71 11.30
N PRO A 498 -9.24 -10.86 10.67
CA PRO A 498 -10.61 -11.35 10.57
C PRO A 498 -11.23 -11.59 11.96
N ALA A 499 -12.55 -11.41 12.07
CA ALA A 499 -13.26 -11.41 13.36
C ALA A 499 -13.19 -12.74 14.14
N ASP A 500 -12.92 -13.85 13.46
CA ASP A 500 -12.72 -15.18 14.01
C ASP A 500 -11.25 -15.49 14.36
N TRP A 501 -10.38 -14.49 14.31
CA TRP A 501 -8.95 -14.58 14.66
C TRP A 501 -8.57 -13.55 15.72
N ARG A 502 -7.45 -13.79 16.40
CA ARG A 502 -6.84 -12.85 17.35
C ARG A 502 -5.32 -12.90 17.27
N VAL A 503 -4.67 -11.80 17.66
CA VAL A 503 -3.24 -11.82 18.04
C VAL A 503 -3.15 -12.52 19.39
N ALA A 504 -2.49 -13.68 19.43
CA ALA A 504 -2.25 -14.43 20.66
C ALA A 504 -0.91 -14.05 21.29
N GLU A 505 0.12 -13.76 20.49
CA GLU A 505 1.41 -13.29 20.97
C GLU A 505 2.06 -12.32 19.96
N ALA A 506 2.79 -11.33 20.47
CA ALA A 506 3.62 -10.43 19.67
C ALA A 506 4.93 -10.18 20.43
N LEU A 507 6.02 -10.80 19.95
CA LEU A 507 7.34 -10.73 20.59
C LEU A 507 8.23 -9.76 19.82
N THR A 508 8.31 -8.52 20.30
CA THR A 508 9.09 -7.44 19.71
C THR A 508 10.51 -7.39 20.27
N GLY A 509 11.49 -7.16 19.41
CA GLY A 509 12.88 -6.97 19.80
C GLY A 509 13.82 -6.99 18.61
N SER A 510 15.12 -7.03 18.89
CA SER A 510 16.15 -7.31 17.89
C SER A 510 15.98 -8.72 17.35
N LEU A 511 15.72 -8.91 16.05
CA LEU A 511 15.48 -10.23 15.47
C LEU A 511 16.79 -10.89 14.99
N TRP A 512 17.61 -10.15 14.24
CA TRP A 512 18.88 -10.62 13.68
C TRP A 512 19.84 -9.48 13.37
N VAL A 513 21.12 -9.81 13.18
CA VAL A 513 22.16 -8.89 12.69
C VAL A 513 22.56 -9.31 11.29
N SER A 514 22.51 -8.39 10.33
CA SER A 514 22.88 -8.69 8.95
C SER A 514 24.34 -9.14 8.85
N PRO A 515 24.63 -10.38 8.40
CA PRO A 515 26.01 -10.82 8.21
C PRO A 515 26.72 -10.05 7.07
N THR A 516 25.95 -9.41 6.20
CA THR A 516 26.44 -8.66 5.04
C THR A 516 26.77 -7.22 5.37
N THR A 517 25.90 -6.56 6.16
CA THR A 517 25.96 -5.11 6.39
C THR A 517 26.24 -4.73 7.82
N GLY A 518 26.10 -5.65 8.78
CA GLY A 518 26.28 -5.41 10.22
C GLY A 518 25.13 -4.64 10.87
N PHE A 519 24.08 -4.29 10.12
CA PHE A 519 22.89 -3.66 10.70
C PHE A 519 22.17 -4.63 11.62
N GLU A 520 21.79 -4.14 12.80
CA GLU A 520 20.84 -4.79 13.67
C GLU A 520 19.44 -4.56 13.13
N VAL A 521 18.68 -5.64 12.94
CA VAL A 521 17.34 -5.63 12.36
C VAL A 521 16.34 -5.95 13.47
N PRO A 522 15.65 -4.94 14.02
CA PRO A 522 14.54 -5.16 14.93
C PRO A 522 13.32 -5.72 14.20
N GLY A 523 12.30 -6.08 14.94
CA GLY A 523 11.04 -6.54 14.38
C GLY A 523 10.20 -7.26 15.43
N THR A 524 9.14 -7.92 14.95
CA THR A 524 8.19 -8.63 15.81
C THR A 524 7.90 -10.01 15.24
N VAL A 525 7.90 -11.03 16.11
CA VAL A 525 7.32 -12.34 15.80
C VAL A 525 5.87 -12.31 16.25
N TRP A 526 4.96 -12.44 15.30
CA TRP A 526 3.52 -12.44 15.52
C TRP A 526 2.99 -13.86 15.52
N HIS A 527 2.18 -14.21 16.52
CA HIS A 527 1.41 -15.44 16.57
C HIS A 527 -0.09 -15.12 16.60
N PHE A 528 -0.83 -15.64 15.63
CA PHE A 528 -2.27 -15.51 15.51
C PHE A 528 -2.93 -16.86 15.76
N GLU A 529 -4.06 -16.86 16.47
CA GLU A 529 -4.88 -18.05 16.66
C GLU A 529 -6.31 -17.80 16.19
N ARG A 530 -6.93 -18.85 15.65
CA ARG A 530 -8.35 -18.87 15.37
C ARG A 530 -9.15 -19.01 16.66
N VAL A 531 -10.11 -18.13 16.88
CA VAL A 531 -10.98 -18.11 18.06
C VAL A 531 -11.98 -19.26 17.95
N ARG A 532 -11.81 -20.33 18.75
CA ARG A 532 -12.77 -21.44 18.79
C ARG A 532 -14.03 -21.04 19.57
N GLY A 533 -15.09 -20.70 18.84
CA GLY A 533 -16.47 -20.58 19.34
C GLY A 533 -16.83 -19.24 19.98
N GLY A 534 -17.45 -18.34 19.19
CA GLY A 534 -18.37 -17.30 19.65
C GLY A 534 -17.77 -16.00 20.21
N VAL A 535 -17.84 -14.95 19.39
CA VAL A 535 -17.63 -13.50 19.65
C VAL A 535 -16.22 -13.08 20.09
N PRO A 536 -15.54 -12.18 19.35
CA PRO A 536 -14.26 -11.64 19.77
C PRO A 536 -14.40 -10.82 21.06
N GLY A 537 -13.56 -11.13 22.06
CA GLY A 537 -13.34 -10.23 23.19
C GLY A 537 -12.60 -8.98 22.72
N PRO A 538 -12.72 -7.83 23.42
CA PRO A 538 -12.00 -6.62 23.05
C PRO A 538 -10.50 -6.92 23.02
N GLY A 539 -9.86 -6.58 21.91
CA GLY A 539 -8.41 -6.71 21.76
C GLY A 539 -7.65 -5.99 22.88
N PRO A 540 -6.39 -6.33 23.13
CA PRO A 540 -5.61 -5.66 24.16
C PRO A 540 -5.52 -4.17 23.82
N GLY A 541 -6.16 -3.35 24.65
CA GLY A 541 -5.87 -1.92 24.66
C GLY A 541 -4.40 -1.74 25.00
N PHE A 542 -3.70 -0.95 24.19
CA PHE A 542 -2.38 -0.45 24.55
C PHE A 542 -2.52 0.37 25.84
N ASP A 543 -2.19 -0.24 26.99
CA ASP A 543 -2.05 0.47 28.25
C ASP A 543 -0.70 1.21 28.19
N SER A 544 -0.78 2.53 28.02
CA SER A 544 0.36 3.44 27.97
C SER A 544 0.80 3.92 29.36
N SER A 545 0.40 3.25 30.43
CA SER A 545 0.82 3.60 31.79
C SER A 545 1.89 2.67 32.36
N GLU A 546 3.15 2.84 31.93
CA GLU A 546 4.31 2.51 32.78
C GLU A 546 5.61 3.17 32.26
N GLN A 547 5.62 4.50 32.25
CA GLN A 547 6.86 5.28 32.30
C GLN A 547 6.68 6.45 33.25
N ASN A 548 6.85 6.17 34.55
CA ASN A 548 7.31 7.12 35.57
C ASN A 548 7.56 6.37 36.89
N ALA A 549 8.76 5.77 37.00
CA ALA A 549 9.47 5.55 38.26
C ALA A 549 10.96 5.35 37.96
#